data_AF-A0A916SMB5-F1
#
_entry.id   AF-A0A916SMB5-F1
#
_cell.length_a   1.000
_cell.length_b   1.000
_cell.length_c   1.000
_cell.angle_alpha   90.00
_cell.angle_beta   90.00
_cell.angle_gamma   90.00
#
_symmetry.space_group_name_H-M   'P 1'
#
loop_
_entity.id
_entity.type
_entity.pdbx_description
1 polymer ?
#
loop_
_entity_poly.entity_id
_entity_poly.type
_entity_poly.pdbx_seq_one_letter_code
_entity_poly.pdbx_strand_id
1 'polypeptide(L)' 'MNDNGTAPMTQPKSALMSLRMTPEGKALLALCAEREHRSMASMVEHMVHTYAANQGIGLPAPKPAKNTTKKP' A
#
# COMPACT_ATOMS: atom_id res chain seq x y z
N MET A 1 -5.84 8.58 -39.37
CA MET A 1 -6.56 7.74 -38.39
C MET A 1 -5.56 6.83 -37.72
N ASN A 2 -4.97 7.22 -36.59
CA ASN A 2 -4.05 6.37 -35.85
C ASN A 2 -4.33 6.57 -34.36
N ASP A 3 -5.31 5.80 -33.89
CA ASP A 3 -5.74 5.69 -32.50
C ASP A 3 -4.63 4.98 -31.71
N ASN A 4 -3.80 5.73 -30.99
CA ASN A 4 -2.78 5.16 -30.12
C ASN A 4 -3.36 5.07 -28.71
N GLY A 5 -4.03 3.95 -28.45
CA GLY A 5 -4.62 3.61 -27.16
C GLY A 5 -3.58 3.66 -26.04
N THR A 6 -3.67 4.70 -25.20
CA THR A 6 -2.91 4.78 -23.97
C THR A 6 -3.54 3.82 -22.98
N ALA A 7 -2.94 2.64 -22.79
CA ALA A 7 -3.33 1.73 -21.71
C ALA A 7 -3.14 2.45 -20.36
N PRO A 8 -4.12 2.43 -19.45
CA PRO A 8 -3.94 3.01 -18.13
C PRO A 8 -2.83 2.24 -17.41
N MET A 9 -1.79 2.94 -16.95
CA MET A 9 -0.77 2.35 -16.08
C MET A 9 -1.45 1.80 -14.83
N THR A 10 -1.64 0.49 -14.77
CA THR A 10 -2.09 -0.20 -13.56
C THR A 10 -0.99 -0.03 -12.52
N GLN A 11 -1.16 0.92 -11.60
CA GLN A 11 -0.29 1.02 -10.45
C GLN A 11 -0.30 -0.34 -9.73
N PRO A 12 0.87 -0.89 -9.38
CA PRO A 12 0.92 -2.16 -8.68
C PRO A 12 0.14 -2.02 -7.38
N LYS A 13 -0.86 -2.89 -7.21
CA LYS A 13 -1.79 -2.87 -6.07
C LYS A 13 -1.08 -3.05 -4.72
N SER A 14 0.13 -3.60 -4.77
CA SER A 14 1.01 -3.82 -3.62
C SER A 14 2.46 -3.62 -4.05
N ALA A 15 3.26 -3.02 -3.16
CA ALA A 15 4.72 -2.93 -3.31
C ALA A 15 5.40 -3.90 -2.33
N LEU A 16 6.55 -4.46 -2.72
CA LEU A 16 7.32 -5.34 -1.84
C LEU A 16 7.82 -4.54 -0.63
N MET A 17 7.51 -5.01 0.59
CA MET A 17 8.03 -4.44 1.83
C MET A 17 8.97 -5.42 2.51
N SER A 18 10.26 -5.05 2.62
CA SER A 18 11.25 -5.82 3.39
C SER A 18 11.23 -5.36 4.84
N LEU A 19 10.96 -6.26 5.77
CA LEU A 19 10.85 -5.98 7.20
C LEU A 19 11.72 -6.96 8.00
N ARG A 20 12.53 -6.42 8.92
CA ARG A 20 13.21 -7.21 9.96
C ARG A 20 12.44 -7.08 11.27
N MET A 21 12.25 -8.21 11.94
CA MET A 21 11.57 -8.29 13.24
C MET A 21 12.27 -9.33 14.11
N THR A 22 12.06 -9.25 15.42
CA THR A 22 12.53 -10.30 16.34
C THR A 22 11.79 -11.61 16.08
N PRO A 23 12.37 -12.78 16.46
CA PRO A 23 11.69 -14.06 16.33
C PRO A 23 10.34 -14.08 17.06
N GLU A 24 10.29 -13.47 18.24
CA GLU A 24 9.07 -13.32 19.05
C GLU A 24 8.02 -12.47 18.33
N GLY A 25 8.42 -11.31 17.78
CA GLY A 25 7.50 -10.45 17.02
C GLY A 25 6.92 -11.16 15.79
N LYS A 26 7.72 -12.01 15.12
CA LYS A 26 7.24 -12.84 14.00
C LYS A 26 6.22 -13.87 14.46
N ALA A 27 6.47 -14.55 15.57
CA ALA A 27 5.55 -15.54 16.11
C ALA A 27 4.21 -14.90 16.51
N LEU A 28 4.26 -13.75 17.16
CA LEU A 28 3.04 -12.98 17.51
C LEU A 28 2.27 -12.56 16.25
N LEU A 29 2.96 -12.04 15.23
CA LEU A 29 2.31 -11.67 13.98
C LEU A 29 1.63 -12.86 13.29
N ALA A 30 2.29 -14.02 13.30
CA ALA A 30 1.71 -15.25 12.75
C ALA A 30 0.44 -15.65 13.50
N LEU A 31 0.47 -15.65 14.84
CA LEU A 31 -0.71 -15.94 15.66
C LEU A 31 -1.86 -14.96 15.40
N CYS A 32 -1.58 -13.66 15.26
CA CYS A 32 -2.59 -12.66 14.90
C CYS A 32 -3.20 -12.95 13.52
N ALA A 33 -2.36 -13.25 12.53
CA ALA A 33 -2.79 -13.55 11.18
C ALA A 33 -3.67 -14.82 11.11
N GLU A 34 -3.29 -15.87 11.85
CA GLU A 34 -4.06 -17.11 11.96
C GLU A 34 -5.43 -16.86 12.59
N ARG A 35 -5.50 -16.08 13.67
CA ARG A 35 -6.76 -15.75 14.37
C ARG A 35 -7.76 -15.01 13.48
N GLU A 36 -7.27 -14.22 12.53
CA GLU A 36 -8.11 -13.46 11.62
C GLU A 36 -8.32 -14.17 10.27
N HIS A 37 -7.75 -15.37 10.09
CA HIS A 37 -7.77 -16.11 8.82
C HIS A 37 -7.21 -15.30 7.63
N ARG A 38 -6.15 -14.50 7.87
CA ARG A 38 -5.49 -13.66 6.86
C ARG A 38 -4.00 -13.99 6.75
N SER A 39 -3.36 -13.61 5.64
CA SER A 39 -1.91 -13.74 5.52
C SER A 39 -1.19 -12.76 6.44
N MET A 40 0.06 -13.06 6.84
CA MET A 40 0.86 -12.13 7.65
C MET A 40 1.02 -10.76 6.99
N ALA A 41 1.16 -10.71 5.65
CA ALA A 41 1.24 -9.44 4.92
C ALA A 41 -0.04 -8.62 5.07
N SER A 42 -1.20 -9.27 4.89
CA SER A 42 -2.51 -8.61 5.06
C SER A 42 -2.72 -8.17 6.51
N MET A 43 -2.23 -8.94 7.47
CA MET A 43 -2.29 -8.59 8.89
C MET A 43 -1.46 -7.33 9.17
N VAL A 44 -0.24 -7.23 8.62
CA VAL A 44 0.59 -6.02 8.75
C VAL A 44 -0.11 -4.82 8.12
N GLU A 45 -0.67 -4.96 6.91
CA GLU A 45 -1.43 -3.87 6.28
C GLU A 45 -2.60 -3.43 7.18
N HIS A 46 -3.36 -4.38 7.72
CA HIS A 46 -4.45 -4.07 8.63
C HIS A 46 -3.97 -3.34 9.89
N MET A 47 -2.88 -3.80 10.51
CA MET A 47 -2.30 -3.15 11.69
C MET A 47 -1.84 -1.72 11.38
N VAL A 48 -1.21 -1.49 10.23
CA VAL A 48 -0.80 -0.14 9.79
C VAL A 48 -2.01 0.77 9.61
N HIS A 49 -3.04 0.31 8.91
CA HIS A 49 -4.26 1.08 8.69
C HIS A 49 -4.99 1.40 10.01
N THR A 50 -5.13 0.42 10.90
CA THR A 50 -5.78 0.59 12.20
C THR A 50 -4.98 1.54 13.09
N TYR A 51 -3.66 1.41 13.14
CA TYR A 51 -2.80 2.33 13.89
C TYR A 51 -2.93 3.77 13.37
N ALA A 52 -2.85 3.95 12.04
CA ALA A 52 -2.97 5.25 11.41
C ALA A 52 -4.35 5.89 11.68
N ALA A 53 -5.44 5.11 11.56
CA ALA A 53 -6.78 5.58 11.85
C ALA A 53 -6.95 6.01 13.31
N ASN A 54 -6.44 5.21 14.26
CA ASN A 54 -6.52 5.52 15.69
C ASN A 54 -5.73 6.79 16.07
N GLN A 55 -4.65 7.09 15.34
CA GLN A 55 -3.79 8.24 15.58
C GLN A 55 -4.14 9.45 14.70
N GLY A 56 -5.15 9.34 13.82
CA GLY A 56 -5.50 10.40 12.86
C GLY A 56 -4.43 10.66 11.79
N ILE A 57 -3.56 9.68 11.50
CA ILE A 57 -2.49 9.79 10.51
C ILE A 57 -3.09 9.46 9.13
N GLY A 58 -3.18 10.48 8.26
CA GLY A 58 -3.62 10.33 6.87
C GLY A 58 -2.49 10.55 5.88
N LEU A 59 -2.52 9.84 4.75
CA LEU A 59 -1.67 10.18 3.61
C LEU A 59 -2.19 11.46 2.94
N PRO A 60 -1.31 12.40 2.55
CA PRO A 60 -1.74 13.55 1.77
C PRO A 60 -2.30 13.07 0.43
N ALA A 61 -3.46 13.62 0.03
CA ALA A 61 -4.07 13.28 -1.24
C ALA A 61 -3.07 13.55 -2.39
N PRO A 62 -2.95 12.63 -3.37
CA PRO A 62 -2.05 12.84 -4.51
C PRO A 62 -2.47 14.11 -5.24
N LYS A 63 -1.56 15.09 -5.32
CA LYS A 63 -1.78 16.30 -6.13
C LYS A 63 -1.91 15.86 -7.59
N PRO A 64 -2.96 16.28 -8.32
CA PRO A 64 -3.06 15.98 -9.74
C PRO A 64 -1.83 16.54 -10.45
N ALA A 65 -1.12 15.68 -11.17
CA ALA A 65 0.05 16.07 -11.95
C ALA A 65 -0.38 17.12 -12.98
N LYS A 66 0.11 18.36 -12.85
CA LYS A 66 -0.06 19.39 -13.88
C LYS A 66 0.74 18.96 -15.11
N ASN A 67 0.07 18.37 -16.09
CA ASN A 67 0.60 18.18 -17.44
C ASN A 67 0.91 19.58 -18.00
N THR A 68 2.18 20.01 -17.92
CA THR A 68 2.62 21.22 -18.62
C THR A 68 2.94 20.82 -20.05
N THR A 69 1.92 20.93 -20.90
CA THR A 69 2.08 20.96 -22.35
C THR A 69 2.92 22.20 -22.68
N LYS A 70 4.25 22.04 -22.81
CA LYS A 70 5.09 23.08 -23.43
C LYS A 70 4.86 23.05 -24.95
N LYS A 71 4.15 24.06 -25.46
CA LYS A 71 4.25 24.61 -26.81
C LYS A 71 3.78 26.08 -26.70
N PRO A 72 4.52 27.07 -27.22
CA PRO A 72 4.87 27.26 -28.64
C PRO A 72 6.36 27.09 -28.96
#